data_AF-A0A0Q4F6J7-F1
#
_entry.id   AF-A0A0Q4F6J7-F1
#
_cell.length_a   1.000
_cell.length_b   1.000
_cell.length_c   1.000
_cell.angle_alpha   90.00
_cell.angle_beta   90.00
_cell.angle_gamma   90.00
#
_symmetry.space_group_name_H-M   'P 1'
#
loop_
_entity.id
_entity.type
_entity.pdbx_description
1 polymer ?
#
loop_
_entity_poly.entity_id
_entity_poly.type
_entity_poly.pdbx_seq_one_letter_code
_entity_poly.pdbx_strand_id
1 'polypeptide(L)'
;MQPNRFLHGDVTIVPARIASLLVRHSNLQELRTRARGVDPEFAAVLIALQHAAMSWRASATGSPEAPEPEAEQRSKWVGTAQAATILGITSRGVRLAIQEGRLPAQEINGRWQLSREDIAHHKAARTA
;
A
#
# COMPACT_ATOMS: atom_id res chain seq x y z
N MET A 1 -14.68 -3.27 6.74
CA MET A 1 -13.81 -2.40 5.91
C MET A 1 -13.74 -1.05 6.62
N GLN A 2 -12.56 -0.63 7.10
CA GLN A 2 -12.43 0.60 7.91
C GLN A 2 -12.32 1.83 6.98
N PRO A 3 -13.22 2.83 7.08
CA PRO A 3 -13.23 4.00 6.19
C PRO A 3 -12.00 4.88 6.35
N ASN A 4 -11.36 4.87 7.53
CA ASN A 4 -10.18 5.69 7.86
C ASN A 4 -8.99 5.44 6.93
N ARG A 5 -8.91 4.29 6.23
CA ARG A 5 -7.83 4.01 5.27
C ARG A 5 -7.85 4.95 4.06
N PHE A 6 -9.01 5.49 3.69
CA PHE A 6 -9.14 6.40 2.55
C PHE A 6 -9.03 7.87 2.96
N LEU A 7 -9.01 8.16 4.26
CA LEU A 7 -8.98 9.52 4.80
C LEU A 7 -7.56 9.86 5.27
N HIS A 8 -7.03 10.97 4.76
CA HIS A 8 -5.71 11.49 5.10
C HIS A 8 -5.88 12.97 5.48
N GLY A 9 -6.18 13.21 6.76
CA GLY A 9 -6.61 14.53 7.21
C GLY A 9 -7.97 14.90 6.60
N ASP A 10 -8.00 16.02 5.89
CA ASP A 10 -9.14 16.51 5.09
C ASP A 10 -9.16 15.96 3.66
N VAL A 11 -8.14 15.21 3.25
CA VAL A 11 -8.02 14.64 1.90
C VAL A 11 -8.59 13.23 1.85
N THR A 12 -9.45 12.96 0.85
CA THR A 12 -9.93 11.61 0.54
C THR A 12 -9.15 11.02 -0.63
N ILE A 13 -8.49 9.88 -0.40
CA ILE A 13 -7.78 9.11 -1.43
C ILE A 13 -8.73 8.08 -2.03
N VAL A 14 -8.99 8.20 -3.33
CA VAL A 14 -9.81 7.25 -4.09
C VAL A 14 -8.90 6.34 -4.92
N PRO A 15 -8.83 5.02 -4.63
CA PRO A 15 -8.05 4.09 -5.43
C PRO A 15 -8.54 4.02 -6.88
N ALA A 16 -7.63 3.78 -7.83
CA ALA A 16 -7.93 3.78 -9.26
C ALA A 16 -9.03 2.77 -9.68
N ARG A 17 -9.09 1.60 -9.01
CA ARG A 17 -10.20 0.63 -9.16
C ARG A 17 -11.55 1.19 -8.69
N ILE A 18 -11.57 1.93 -7.59
CA ILE A 18 -12.81 2.55 -7.10
C ILE A 18 -13.19 3.73 -8.00
N ALA A 19 -12.23 4.52 -8.47
CA ALA A 19 -12.46 5.54 -9.49
C ALA A 19 -13.08 4.94 -10.77
N SER A 20 -12.63 3.76 -11.20
CA SER A 20 -13.20 3.08 -12.37
C SER A 20 -14.63 2.58 -12.16
N LEU A 21 -14.97 2.14 -10.95
CA LEU A 21 -16.34 1.80 -10.55
C LEU A 21 -17.22 3.04 -10.49
N LEU A 22 -16.74 4.15 -9.89
CA LEU A 22 -17.46 5.41 -9.83
C LEU A 22 -17.73 5.97 -11.22
N VAL A 23 -16.74 5.96 -12.12
CA VAL A 23 -16.94 6.40 -13.52
C VAL A 23 -17.96 5.51 -14.26
N ARG A 24 -18.01 4.22 -13.95
CA ARG A 24 -18.91 3.26 -14.63
C ARG A 24 -20.35 3.34 -14.12
N HIS A 25 -20.52 3.50 -12.81
CA HIS A 25 -21.83 3.42 -12.16
C HIS A 25 -22.46 4.79 -11.90
N SER A 26 -21.69 5.86 -12.04
CA SER A 26 -22.17 7.23 -11.86
C SER A 26 -22.18 7.96 -13.21
N ASN A 27 -23.20 8.78 -13.46
CA ASN A 27 -23.25 9.69 -14.62
C ASN A 27 -22.23 10.84 -14.48
N LEU A 28 -20.94 10.55 -14.27
CA LEU A 28 -19.92 11.57 -14.03
C LEU A 28 -19.73 12.52 -15.23
N GLN A 29 -20.01 12.06 -16.45
CA GLN A 29 -19.97 12.92 -17.64
C GLN A 29 -21.09 13.97 -17.65
N GLU A 30 -22.28 13.59 -17.19
CA GLU A 30 -23.40 14.50 -17.03
C GLU A 30 -23.11 15.49 -15.89
N LEU A 31 -22.59 14.97 -14.77
CA LEU A 31 -22.18 15.75 -13.61
C LEU A 31 -21.09 16.77 -13.98
N ARG A 32 -20.13 16.39 -14.82
CA ARG A 32 -19.06 17.28 -15.32
C ARG A 32 -19.59 18.37 -16.24
N THR A 33 -20.63 18.08 -17.02
CA THR A 33 -21.31 19.10 -17.85
C THR A 33 -22.04 20.11 -16.98
N ARG A 34 -22.72 19.65 -15.92
CA ARG A 34 -23.39 20.51 -14.94
C ARG A 34 -22.44 21.30 -14.04
N ALA A 35 -21.25 20.74 -13.77
CA ALA A 35 -20.19 21.39 -12.99
C ALA A 35 -19.50 22.54 -13.73
N ARG A 36 -19.60 22.61 -15.07
CA ARG A 36 -18.93 23.66 -15.85
C ARG A 36 -19.46 25.03 -15.42
N GLY A 37 -18.55 25.88 -14.95
CA GLY A 37 -18.83 27.26 -14.56
C GLY A 37 -19.37 27.44 -13.13
N VAL A 38 -19.57 26.34 -12.38
CA VAL A 38 -19.99 26.41 -10.97
C VAL A 38 -18.78 26.39 -10.05
N ASP A 39 -17.87 25.44 -10.25
CA ASP A 39 -16.71 25.25 -9.38
C ASP A 39 -15.53 24.61 -10.15
N PRO A 40 -14.38 25.29 -10.24
CA PRO A 40 -13.19 24.76 -10.90
C PRO A 40 -12.54 23.59 -10.16
N GLU A 41 -12.58 23.57 -8.83
CA GLU A 41 -12.00 22.50 -8.00
C GLU A 41 -12.79 21.20 -8.18
N PHE A 42 -14.12 21.30 -8.15
CA PHE A 42 -14.98 20.15 -8.41
C PHE A 42 -14.75 19.56 -9.81
N ALA A 43 -14.61 20.41 -10.84
CA ALA A 43 -14.29 19.97 -12.19
C ALA A 43 -12.92 19.27 -12.25
N ALA A 44 -11.91 19.79 -11.54
CA ALA A 44 -10.59 19.18 -11.46
C ALA A 44 -10.61 17.78 -10.81
N VAL A 45 -11.40 17.61 -9.74
CA VAL A 45 -11.59 16.30 -9.08
C VAL A 45 -12.23 15.28 -10.03
N LEU A 46 -13.25 15.68 -10.79
CA LEU A 46 -13.89 14.80 -11.77
C LEU A 46 -12.92 14.37 -12.89
N ILE A 47 -12.04 15.28 -13.33
CA ILE A 47 -10.99 14.96 -14.31
C ILE A 47 -9.98 13.98 -13.70
N ALA A 48 -9.55 14.19 -12.46
CA ALA A 48 -8.62 13.30 -11.77
C ALA A 48 -9.20 11.88 -11.62
N LEU A 49 -10.48 11.76 -11.25
CA LEU A 49 -11.18 10.48 -11.18
C LEU A 49 -11.26 9.78 -12.54
N GLN A 50 -11.57 10.52 -13.61
CA GLN A 50 -11.61 9.96 -14.97
C GLN A 50 -10.23 9.46 -15.39
N HIS A 51 -9.16 10.22 -15.10
CA HIS A 51 -7.80 9.85 -15.43
C HIS A 51 -7.36 8.56 -14.69
N ALA A 52 -7.61 8.48 -13.38
CA ALA A 52 -7.31 7.29 -12.58
C ALA A 52 -8.11 6.06 -13.02
N ALA A 53 -9.38 6.25 -13.42
CA ALA A 53 -10.19 5.17 -13.96
C ALA A 53 -9.65 4.63 -15.29
N MET A 54 -9.22 5.53 -16.18
CA MET A 54 -8.65 5.17 -17.48
C MET A 54 -7.32 4.45 -17.34
N SER A 55 -6.44 4.92 -16.45
CA SER A 55 -5.15 4.27 -16.21
C SER A 55 -5.32 2.85 -15.68
N TRP A 56 -6.27 2.63 -14.74
CA TRP A 56 -6.58 1.28 -14.24
C TRP A 56 -7.17 0.37 -15.33
N ARG A 57 -8.05 0.88 -16.19
CA ARG A 57 -8.61 0.07 -17.29
C ARG A 57 -7.54 -0.30 -18.32
N ALA A 58 -6.62 0.61 -18.62
CA ALA A 58 -5.52 0.37 -19.55
C ALA A 58 -4.51 -0.64 -18.98
N SER A 59 -4.30 -0.67 -17.66
CA SER A 59 -3.43 -1.67 -17.02
C SER A 59 -4.13 -3.03 -16.79
N ALA A 60 -5.45 -3.03 -16.60
CA ALA A 60 -6.23 -4.25 -16.31
C ALA A 60 -6.54 -5.13 -17.54
N THR A 61 -6.15 -4.74 -18.76
CA THR A 61 -6.33 -5.57 -19.97
C THR A 61 -5.24 -6.64 -20.17
N GLY A 62 -4.33 -6.82 -19.21
CA GLY A 62 -3.29 -7.86 -19.25
C GLY A 62 -3.49 -8.95 -18.18
N SER A 63 -3.84 -10.16 -18.64
CA SER A 63 -3.87 -11.48 -17.95
C SER A 63 -4.75 -11.69 -16.69
N PRO A 64 -5.30 -12.91 -16.51
CA PRO A 64 -6.24 -13.26 -15.45
C PRO A 64 -5.50 -13.61 -14.14
N GLU A 65 -4.64 -12.72 -13.66
CA GLU A 65 -4.06 -12.85 -12.32
C GLU A 65 -4.91 -12.00 -11.37
N ALA A 66 -5.47 -12.62 -10.33
CA ALA A 66 -6.21 -11.90 -9.30
C ALA A 66 -5.34 -10.75 -8.77
N PRO A 67 -5.87 -9.52 -8.61
CA PRO A 67 -5.07 -8.42 -8.08
C PRO A 67 -4.80 -8.72 -6.60
N GLU A 68 -3.64 -9.33 -6.33
CA GLU A 68 -3.05 -9.25 -5.01
C GLU A 68 -2.87 -7.76 -4.69
N PRO A 69 -3.30 -7.31 -3.50
CA PRO A 69 -3.32 -5.91 -3.14
C PRO A 69 -1.92 -5.31 -3.28
N GLU A 70 -1.81 -4.37 -4.21
CA GLU A 70 -0.58 -3.70 -4.61
C GLU A 70 0.15 -3.10 -3.39
N ALA A 71 1.42 -3.48 -3.31
CA ALA A 71 2.39 -3.32 -2.24
C ALA A 71 2.13 -2.17 -1.25
N GLU A 72 1.99 -2.55 0.02
CA GLU A 72 2.35 -1.70 1.14
C GLU A 72 3.66 -0.99 0.80
N GLN A 73 3.63 0.34 0.84
CA GLN A 73 4.80 1.20 0.81
C GLN A 73 5.90 0.49 1.58
N ARG A 74 6.97 0.06 0.90
CA ARG A 74 8.01 -0.78 1.49
C ARG A 74 8.71 0.04 2.57
N SER A 75 8.13 0.07 3.76
CA SER A 75 8.73 0.68 4.93
C SER A 75 10.10 0.03 5.06
N LYS A 76 11.13 0.87 5.20
CA LYS A 76 12.52 0.43 5.43
C LYS A 76 12.60 -0.54 6.62
N TRP A 77 11.64 -0.39 7.53
CA TRP A 77 11.42 -1.17 8.72
C TRP A 77 10.36 -2.24 8.53
N VAL A 78 10.65 -3.44 9.01
CA VAL A 78 9.74 -4.59 9.00
C VAL A 78 9.57 -5.13 10.41
N GLY A 79 8.36 -5.59 10.73
CA GLY A 79 8.09 -6.22 12.02
C GLY A 79 8.61 -7.65 12.10
N THR A 80 8.68 -8.20 13.32
CA THR A 80 9.17 -9.58 13.58
C THR A 80 8.42 -10.68 12.81
N ALA A 81 7.12 -10.51 12.53
CA ALA A 81 6.35 -11.46 11.73
C ALA A 81 6.77 -11.45 10.25
N GLN A 82 7.01 -10.26 9.68
CA GLN A 82 7.47 -10.14 8.30
C GLN A 82 8.93 -10.57 8.15
N ALA A 83 9.78 -10.25 9.14
CA ALA A 83 11.16 -10.73 9.19
C ALA A 83 11.25 -12.27 9.25
N ALA A 84 10.35 -12.92 9.99
CA ALA A 84 10.24 -14.38 10.07
C ALA A 84 9.98 -15.01 8.69
N THR A 85 9.05 -14.43 7.93
CA THR A 85 8.75 -14.85 6.55
C THR A 85 9.97 -14.67 5.64
N ILE A 86 10.70 -13.56 5.75
CA ILE A 86 11.88 -13.28 4.90
C ILE A 86 13.04 -14.24 5.22
N LEU A 87 13.23 -14.57 6.49
CA LEU A 87 14.30 -15.45 6.97
C LEU A 87 13.94 -16.94 6.88
N GLY A 88 12.67 -17.29 6.62
CA GLY A 88 12.19 -18.67 6.62
C GLY A 88 12.23 -19.34 7.99
N ILE A 89 12.06 -18.57 9.08
CA ILE A 89 12.05 -19.08 10.45
C ILE A 89 10.77 -18.64 11.19
N THR A 90 10.52 -19.17 12.38
CA THR A 90 9.36 -18.76 13.18
C THR A 90 9.59 -17.39 13.82
N SER A 91 8.51 -16.64 14.10
CA SER A 91 8.60 -15.35 14.83
C SER A 91 9.21 -15.50 16.22
N ARG A 92 9.08 -16.67 16.85
CA ARG A 92 9.78 -17.01 18.10
C ARG A 92 11.29 -17.11 17.89
N GLY A 93 11.73 -17.72 16.78
CA GLY A 93 13.14 -17.77 16.38
C GLY A 93 13.72 -16.39 16.08
N VAL A 94 12.94 -15.50 15.46
CA VAL A 94 13.36 -14.10 15.24
C VAL A 94 13.55 -13.37 16.57
N ARG A 95 12.61 -13.49 17.51
CA ARG A 95 12.74 -12.86 18.85
C ARG A 95 13.93 -13.41 19.62
N LEU A 96 14.19 -14.70 19.52
CA LEU A 96 15.37 -15.32 20.14
C LEU A 96 16.67 -14.76 19.53
N ALA A 97 16.76 -14.63 18.20
CA ALA A 97 17.93 -14.06 17.53
C ALA A 97 18.18 -12.58 17.90
N ILE A 98 17.11 -11.81 18.14
CA ILE A 98 17.19 -10.45 18.66
C ILE A 98 17.71 -10.46 20.11
N GLN A 99 17.17 -11.34 20.96
CA GLN A 99 17.60 -11.47 22.36
C GLN A 99 19.05 -11.94 22.51
N GLU A 100 19.51 -12.82 21.61
CA GLU A 100 20.89 -13.29 21.54
C GLU A 100 21.85 -12.28 20.88
N GLY A 101 21.36 -11.12 20.44
CA GLY A 101 22.15 -10.07 19.81
C GLY A 101 22.67 -10.41 18.41
N ARG A 102 22.18 -11.49 17.79
CA ARG A 102 22.58 -11.92 16.44
C ARG A 102 21.87 -11.16 15.32
N LEU A 103 20.74 -10.52 15.64
CA LEU A 103 19.93 -9.78 14.69
C LEU A 103 19.67 -8.35 15.21
N PRO A 104 20.16 -7.30 14.52
CA PRO A 104 19.89 -5.92 14.89
C PRO A 104 18.40 -5.62 14.82
N ALA A 105 17.85 -5.09 15.91
CA ALA A 105 16.46 -4.64 15.95
C ALA A 105 16.33 -3.42 16.87
N GLN A 106 15.41 -2.53 16.52
CA GLN A 106 15.07 -1.36 17.32
C GLN A 106 13.66 -1.53 17.89
N GLU A 107 13.49 -1.27 19.18
CA GLU A 107 12.18 -1.19 19.78
C GLU A 107 11.61 0.21 19.61
N ILE A 108 10.48 0.32 18.89
CA ILE A 108 9.76 1.58 18.68
C ILE A 108 8.32 1.36 19.13
N ASN A 109 7.87 2.12 20.13
CA ASN A 109 6.52 2.02 20.70
C ASN A 109 6.14 0.60 21.16
N GLY A 110 7.06 -0.10 21.84
CA GLY A 110 6.81 -1.46 22.35
C GLY A 110 6.76 -2.54 21.26
N ARG A 111 7.21 -2.24 20.04
CA ARG A 111 7.28 -3.17 18.91
C ARG A 111 8.68 -3.21 18.33
N TRP A 112 9.19 -4.43 18.14
CA TRP A 112 10.45 -4.68 17.47
C TRP A 112 10.33 -4.40 15.97
N GLN A 113 11.17 -3.47 15.50
CA GLN A 113 11.34 -3.12 14.10
C GLN A 113 12.75 -3.47 13.65
N LEU A 114 12.84 -4.08 12.48
CA LEU A 114 14.08 -4.53 11.88
C LEU A 114 14.27 -3.85 10.54
N SER A 115 15.49 -3.45 10.20
CA SER A 115 15.73 -2.95 8.85
C SER A 115 15.83 -4.14 7.88
N ARG A 116 15.44 -3.92 6.62
CA ARG A 116 15.61 -4.94 5.57
C ARG A 116 17.08 -5.25 5.28
N GLU A 117 17.96 -4.27 5.45
CA GLU A 117 19.41 -4.40 5.28
C GLU A 117 19.99 -5.38 6.32
N ASP A 118 19.61 -5.23 7.59
CA ASP A 118 20.07 -6.10 8.69
C ASP A 118 19.59 -7.54 8.50
N ILE A 119 18.36 -7.73 8.02
CA ILE A 119 17.81 -9.05 7.73
C ILE A 119 18.57 -9.73 6.57
N ALA A 120 18.90 -8.97 5.52
CA ALA A 120 19.68 -9.48 4.40
C ALA A 120 21.10 -9.87 4.83
N HIS A 121 21.74 -9.05 5.67
CA HIS A 121 23.07 -9.33 6.22
C HIS A 121 23.07 -10.61 7.07
N HIS A 122 22.08 -10.76 7.96
CA HIS A 122 21.92 -11.97 8.78
C HIS A 122 21.65 -13.23 7.93
N LYS A 123 20.87 -13.11 6.84
CA LYS A 123 20.63 -14.22 5.91
C LYS A 123 21.92 -14.64 5.18
N ALA A 124 22.72 -13.68 4.74
CA ALA A 124 24.00 -13.93 4.09
C ALA A 124 24.98 -14.64 5.05
N ALA A 125 25.07 -14.17 6.30
CA ALA A 125 25.94 -14.76 7.33
C ALA A 125 25.57 -16.20 7.72
N ARG A 126 24.33 -16.64 7.47
CA ARG A 126 23.86 -18.00 7.76
C ARG A 126 24.05 -18.98 6.60
N THR A 127 24.29 -18.47 5.39
CA THR A 127 24.42 -19.28 4.17
C THR A 127 25.90 -19.51 3.78
N ALA A 128 26.82 -18.74 4.35
CA ALA A 128 28.26 -18.96 4.30
C ALA A 128 28.70 -19.98 5.37
#